data_AF-A0AAP0RIR2-F1
#
_entry.id   AF-A0AAP0RIR2-F1
#
_cell.length_a   1.000
_cell.length_b   1.000
_cell.length_c   1.000
_cell.angle_alpha   90.00
_cell.angle_beta   90.00
_cell.angle_gamma   90.00
#
_symmetry.space_group_name_H-M   'P 1'
#
loop_
_entity.id
_entity.type
_entity.pdbx_description
1 polymer ?
#
loop_
_entity_poly.entity_id
_entity_poly.type
_entity_poly.pdbx_seq_one_letter_code
_entity_poly.pdbx_strand_id
1 'polypeptide(L)'
;MRRRAAEYRRPVRRRFSYWIWALLGLFSVAGLVLFVVQHNHHEDRVEQPILEKNERVEQVAHVGLNFTEEILSATAFARQLGEQMTLAKAYVIIAKEHNNLHLAWELSSKIRSCQLLLSKAAMRENPITLDEAEPIIKSLSSLIFKAQDVHYDIATTIMTMKSHIQALEERANAATVQSTVFGQMAAEALPKSLHCLNIKLIADWFKKVSLQELANERRNSPRLVDNNLYHFCIFSDNLLAVSVVVNSTVSNADHPKQLVFHIVTNGVNYGPMQAWFLSNDFKGSTIEVQNIEDFSWLNASYAPVVKQLLKADSQAYYLMGLKI
;
A
#
# COMPACT_ATOMS: atom_id res chain seq x y z
N MET A 1 5.40 9.04 -60.61
CA MET A 1 4.83 10.28 -60.03
C MET A 1 4.99 10.23 -58.50
N ARG A 2 5.76 11.18 -57.95
CA ARG A 2 5.98 11.57 -56.53
C ARG A 2 6.20 10.49 -55.44
N ARG A 3 7.49 10.25 -55.15
CA ARG A 3 8.00 9.86 -53.81
C ARG A 3 7.74 11.01 -52.83
N ARG A 4 7.21 10.74 -51.63
CA ARG A 4 7.21 11.71 -50.50
C ARG A 4 8.42 11.43 -49.60
N ALA A 5 9.06 12.52 -49.19
CA ALA A 5 10.33 12.56 -48.47
C ALA A 5 10.20 12.21 -46.98
N ALA A 6 11.30 11.74 -46.41
CA ALA A 6 11.47 11.50 -44.98
C ALA A 6 11.53 12.83 -44.20
N GLU A 7 10.67 12.98 -43.19
CA GLU A 7 10.74 14.08 -42.23
C GLU A 7 11.88 13.84 -41.23
N TYR A 8 12.89 14.70 -41.30
CA TYR A 8 13.97 14.82 -40.32
C TYR A 8 13.40 15.21 -38.95
N ARG A 9 13.50 14.31 -37.95
CA ARG A 9 13.36 14.67 -36.54
C ARG A 9 14.50 15.62 -36.13
N ARG A 10 14.18 16.85 -35.75
CA ARG A 10 15.11 17.76 -35.06
C ARG A 10 15.21 17.35 -33.57
N PRO A 11 16.41 17.31 -32.96
CA PRO A 11 16.53 17.16 -31.52
C PRO A 11 16.17 18.49 -30.83
N VAL A 12 15.12 18.49 -30.00
CA VAL A 12 14.73 19.64 -29.18
C VAL A 12 15.69 19.73 -28.00
N ARG A 13 16.80 20.45 -28.18
CA ARG A 13 17.72 20.80 -27.08
C ARG A 13 17.08 21.95 -26.29
N ARG A 14 16.21 21.63 -25.32
CA ARG A 14 15.67 22.62 -24.36
C ARG A 14 16.82 23.16 -23.51
N ARG A 15 17.39 24.30 -23.90
CA ARG A 15 18.18 25.14 -22.98
C ARG A 15 17.22 25.65 -21.91
N PHE A 16 17.13 24.94 -20.79
CA PHE A 16 16.47 25.48 -19.61
C PHE A 16 17.22 26.76 -19.22
N SER A 17 16.49 27.88 -19.20
CA SER A 17 17.04 29.18 -18.83
C SER A 17 17.63 29.09 -17.42
N TYR A 18 18.81 29.67 -17.22
CA TYR A 18 19.51 29.70 -15.92
C TYR A 18 18.62 30.16 -14.76
N TRP A 19 17.60 30.97 -15.05
CA TRP A 19 16.57 31.39 -14.10
C TRP A 19 15.74 30.25 -13.49
N ILE A 20 15.45 29.20 -14.25
CA ILE A 20 14.68 28.05 -13.75
C ILE A 20 15.52 27.24 -12.77
N TRP A 21 16.82 27.07 -13.06
CA TRP A 21 17.76 26.42 -12.14
C TRP A 21 18.00 27.25 -10.88
N ALA A 22 18.04 28.58 -10.99
CA ALA A 22 18.14 29.47 -9.83
C ALA A 22 16.90 29.35 -8.92
N LEU A 23 15.69 29.32 -9.49
CA LEU A 23 14.45 29.13 -8.73
C LEU A 23 14.39 27.75 -8.04
N LEU A 24 14.75 26.68 -8.75
CA LEU A 24 14.82 25.32 -8.17
C LEU A 24 15.85 25.21 -7.04
N GLY A 25 17.00 25.88 -7.20
CA GLY A 25 18.02 25.97 -6.15
C GLY A 25 17.50 26.69 -4.91
N LEU A 26 16.82 27.83 -5.09
CA LEU A 26 16.29 28.62 -3.99
C LEU A 26 15.20 27.88 -3.20
N PHE A 27 14.31 27.16 -3.90
CA PHE A 27 13.31 26.29 -3.27
C PHE A 27 13.93 25.11 -2.52
N SER A 28 15.00 24.51 -3.05
CA SER A 28 15.70 23.41 -2.37
C SER A 28 16.38 23.89 -1.08
N VAL A 29 16.99 25.08 -1.10
CA VAL A 29 17.62 25.68 0.09
C VAL A 29 16.55 26.03 1.14
N ALA A 30 15.42 26.62 0.73
CA ALA A 30 14.33 26.90 1.66
C ALA A 30 13.74 25.61 2.28
N GLY A 31 13.61 24.54 1.49
CA GLY A 31 13.18 23.22 1.97
C GLY A 31 14.16 22.61 2.97
N LEU A 32 15.46 22.71 2.72
CA LEU A 32 16.51 22.25 3.65
C LEU A 32 16.52 23.06 4.96
N VAL A 33 16.33 24.38 4.88
CA VAL A 33 16.23 25.23 6.08
C VAL A 33 15.00 24.85 6.90
N LEU A 34 13.84 24.64 6.27
CA LEU A 34 12.64 24.16 6.96
C LEU A 34 12.83 22.77 7.56
N PHE A 35 13.50 21.87 6.84
CA PHE A 35 13.80 20.52 7.34
C PHE A 35 14.73 20.57 8.56
N VAL A 36 15.78 21.39 8.55
CA VAL A 36 16.70 21.56 9.69
C VAL A 36 16.00 22.21 10.88
N VAL A 37 15.17 23.25 10.65
CA VAL A 37 14.39 23.88 11.72
C VAL A 37 13.38 22.91 12.33
N GLN A 38 12.72 22.10 11.51
CA GLN A 38 11.74 21.11 11.98
C GLN A 38 12.40 19.91 12.66
N HIS A 39 13.61 19.51 12.23
CA HIS A 39 14.39 18.44 12.86
C HIS A 39 15.00 18.88 14.19
N ASN A 40 15.53 20.11 14.29
CA ASN A 40 16.03 20.65 15.56
C ASN A 40 14.88 20.83 16.57
N HIS A 41 13.67 21.15 16.13
CA HIS A 41 12.52 21.23 17.04
C HIS A 41 12.05 19.86 17.54
N HIS A 42 12.41 18.77 16.84
CA HIS A 42 11.99 17.41 17.20
C HIS A 42 12.98 16.72 18.16
N GLU A 43 14.26 17.10 18.18
CA GLU A 43 15.26 16.56 19.12
C GLU A 43 15.07 17.04 20.57
N ASP A 44 14.51 18.23 20.81
CA ASP A 44 14.28 18.76 22.17
C ASP A 44 13.06 18.15 22.90
N ARG A 45 12.39 17.13 22.35
CA ARG A 45 11.12 16.61 22.92
C ARG A 45 11.01 15.10 23.10
N VAL A 46 12.12 14.38 23.17
CA VAL A 46 12.10 12.94 23.49
C VAL A 46 13.04 12.63 24.65
N GLU A 47 12.61 12.98 25.87
CA GLU A 47 12.93 12.20 27.06
C GLU A 47 11.62 11.62 27.61
N GLN A 48 11.43 10.32 27.43
CA GLN A 48 10.45 9.55 28.17
C GLN A 48 11.08 9.20 29.53
N PRO A 49 10.43 9.47 30.68
CA PRO A 49 10.91 8.92 31.93
C PRO A 49 10.56 7.43 31.98
N ILE A 50 11.61 6.62 32.09
CA ILE A 50 11.56 5.20 32.42
C ILE A 50 10.87 5.07 33.78
N LEU A 51 9.72 4.39 33.81
CA LEU A 51 9.02 4.01 35.03
C LEU A 51 9.82 2.89 35.72
N GLU A 52 10.77 3.26 36.59
CA GLU A 52 11.31 2.33 37.57
C GLU A 52 10.24 2.03 38.62
N LYS A 53 9.73 0.79 38.57
CA LYS A 53 8.88 0.19 39.58
C LYS A 53 9.69 0.03 40.87
N ASN A 54 9.59 0.98 41.79
CA ASN A 54 10.07 0.82 43.15
C ASN A 54 8.86 0.69 44.10
N GLU A 55 8.52 -0.56 44.43
CA GLU A 55 7.57 -0.90 45.49
C GLU A 55 8.18 -0.46 46.84
N ARG A 56 7.78 0.70 47.34
CA ARG A 56 7.81 0.98 48.77
C ARG A 56 6.37 0.96 49.29
N VAL A 57 6.06 -0.14 49.95
CA VAL A 57 4.89 -0.31 50.80
C VAL A 57 5.01 0.69 51.94
N GLU A 58 4.32 1.82 51.82
CA GLU A 58 4.03 2.69 52.96
C GLU A 58 2.63 2.35 53.44
N GLN A 59 2.56 1.76 54.64
CA GLN A 59 1.32 1.45 55.33
C GLN A 59 0.56 2.76 55.58
N VAL A 60 -0.45 3.04 54.76
CA VAL A 60 -1.44 4.06 55.09
C VAL A 60 -2.36 3.46 56.15
N ALA A 61 -2.16 3.93 57.38
CA ALA A 61 -3.10 3.73 58.47
C ALA A 61 -4.48 4.21 58.02
N HIS A 62 -5.46 3.30 58.02
CA HIS A 62 -6.88 3.64 57.91
C HIS A 62 -7.29 4.45 59.14
N VAL A 63 -7.10 5.77 59.08
CA VAL A 63 -7.77 6.71 59.97
C VAL A 63 -9.13 6.98 59.34
N GLY A 64 -10.19 6.53 60.02
CA GLY A 64 -11.56 6.84 59.62
C GLY A 64 -11.74 8.36 59.60
N LEU A 65 -11.94 8.92 58.41
CA LEU A 65 -12.15 10.35 58.21
C LEU A 65 -13.50 10.56 57.54
N ASN A 66 -14.19 11.60 58.00
CA ASN A 66 -15.57 11.92 57.67
C ASN A 66 -15.71 12.17 56.15
N PHE A 67 -16.65 11.49 55.50
CA PHE A 67 -16.98 11.62 54.08
C PHE A 67 -17.18 13.07 53.60
N THR A 68 -17.61 13.95 54.51
CA THR A 68 -17.81 15.39 54.26
C THR A 68 -16.51 16.19 54.18
N GLU A 69 -15.44 15.79 54.88
CA GLU A 69 -14.12 16.44 54.79
C GLU A 69 -13.40 16.05 53.50
N GLU A 70 -13.60 14.84 53.00
CA GLU A 70 -13.02 14.39 51.73
C GLU A 70 -13.61 15.13 50.53
N ILE A 71 -14.92 15.46 50.56
CA ILE A 71 -15.60 16.30 49.56
C ILE A 71 -15.07 17.75 49.58
N LEU A 72 -14.66 18.24 50.75
CA LEU A 72 -14.12 19.60 50.94
C LEU A 72 -12.59 19.67 50.79
N SER A 73 -11.93 18.53 50.56
CA SER A 73 -10.50 18.48 50.34
C SER A 73 -10.12 19.10 48.99
N ALA A 74 -8.99 19.78 48.93
CA ALA A 74 -8.52 20.46 47.72
C ALA A 74 -8.26 19.53 46.53
N THR A 75 -7.92 18.28 46.83
CA THR A 75 -7.80 17.19 45.87
C THR A 75 -9.14 16.86 45.22
N ALA A 76 -10.27 17.09 45.91
CA ALA A 76 -11.61 16.93 45.35
C ALA A 76 -11.95 17.98 44.28
N PHE A 77 -11.63 19.26 44.50
CA PHE A 77 -11.88 20.31 43.49
C PHE A 77 -10.99 20.15 42.26
N ALA A 78 -9.70 19.83 42.44
CA ALA A 78 -8.80 19.55 41.33
C ALA A 78 -9.28 18.34 40.49
N ARG A 79 -9.71 17.26 41.15
CA ARG A 79 -10.30 16.08 40.49
C ARG A 79 -11.59 16.43 39.74
N GLN A 80 -12.51 17.13 40.39
CA GLN A 80 -13.78 17.53 39.78
C GLN A 80 -13.57 18.43 38.55
N LEU A 81 -12.67 19.40 38.63
CA LEU A 81 -12.27 20.25 37.51
C LEU A 81 -11.67 19.42 36.36
N GLY A 82 -10.84 18.43 36.68
CA GLY A 82 -10.28 17.49 35.71
C GLY A 82 -11.32 16.62 35.00
N GLU A 83 -12.28 16.09 35.74
CA GLU A 83 -13.39 15.29 35.20
C GLU A 83 -14.31 16.14 34.30
N GLN A 84 -14.75 17.32 34.77
CA GLN A 84 -15.57 18.25 34.00
C GLN A 84 -14.85 18.76 32.74
N MET A 85 -13.54 19.02 32.83
CA MET A 85 -12.73 19.40 31.68
C MET A 85 -12.65 18.27 30.63
N THR A 86 -12.48 17.02 31.07
CA THR A 86 -12.41 15.86 30.16
C THR A 86 -13.72 15.70 29.40
N LEU A 87 -14.85 15.81 30.10
CA LEU A 87 -16.17 15.77 29.48
C LEU A 87 -16.40 16.96 28.53
N ALA A 88 -16.02 18.18 28.93
CA ALA A 88 -16.11 19.36 28.08
C ALA A 88 -15.29 19.22 26.78
N LYS A 89 -14.10 18.60 26.83
CA LYS A 89 -13.29 18.33 25.63
C LYS A 89 -14.02 17.42 24.63
N ALA A 90 -14.73 16.39 25.10
CA ALA A 90 -15.55 15.55 24.23
C ALA A 90 -16.66 16.37 23.55
N TYR A 91 -17.36 17.21 24.32
CA TYR A 91 -18.40 18.09 23.77
C TYR A 91 -17.89 19.15 22.79
N VAL A 92 -16.64 19.63 22.93
CA VAL A 92 -16.03 20.51 21.92
C VAL A 92 -15.92 19.82 20.56
N ILE A 93 -15.53 18.55 20.54
CA ILE A 93 -15.41 17.78 19.29
C ILE A 93 -16.79 17.60 18.66
N ILE A 94 -17.77 17.20 19.45
CA ILE A 94 -19.15 16.98 18.98
C ILE A 94 -19.78 18.28 18.48
N ALA A 95 -19.60 19.38 19.21
CA ALA A 95 -20.11 20.69 18.81
C ALA A 95 -19.53 21.14 17.46
N LYS A 96 -18.24 20.89 17.19
CA LYS A 96 -17.62 21.19 15.89
C LYS A 96 -18.18 20.32 14.76
N GLU A 97 -18.38 19.03 15.00
CA GLU A 97 -18.99 18.11 14.02
C GLU A 97 -20.39 18.57 13.61
N HIS A 98 -21.18 19.06 14.57
CA HIS A 98 -22.52 19.61 14.35
C HIS A 98 -22.52 21.09 13.93
N ASN A 99 -21.36 21.66 13.56
CA ASN A 99 -21.20 23.05 13.13
C ASN A 99 -21.64 24.11 14.18
N ASN A 100 -21.73 23.75 15.46
CA ASN A 100 -21.98 24.66 16.57
C ASN A 100 -20.66 25.23 17.11
N LEU A 101 -20.04 26.06 16.29
CA LEU A 101 -18.73 26.65 16.59
C LEU A 101 -18.76 27.58 17.81
N HIS A 102 -19.92 28.19 18.10
CA HIS A 102 -20.11 29.05 19.26
C HIS A 102 -19.96 28.27 20.57
N LEU A 103 -20.73 27.17 20.73
CA LEU A 103 -20.64 26.32 21.93
C LEU A 103 -19.24 25.70 22.07
N ALA A 104 -18.64 25.28 20.94
CA ALA A 104 -17.27 24.78 20.94
C ALA A 104 -16.26 25.82 21.45
N TRP A 105 -16.43 27.09 21.07
CA TRP A 105 -15.58 28.19 21.54
C TRP A 105 -15.80 28.49 23.04
N GLU A 106 -17.05 28.54 23.50
CA GLU A 106 -17.39 28.77 24.91
C GLU A 106 -16.78 27.69 25.82
N LEU A 107 -16.97 26.41 25.45
CA LEU A 107 -16.37 25.27 26.16
C LEU A 107 -14.83 25.35 26.14
N SER A 108 -14.23 25.63 24.99
CA SER A 108 -12.77 25.77 24.85
C SER A 108 -12.20 26.91 25.70
N SER A 109 -12.94 28.02 25.84
CA SER A 109 -12.57 29.14 26.70
C SER A 109 -12.52 28.71 28.16
N LYS A 110 -13.56 28.01 28.64
CA LYS A 110 -13.63 27.55 30.04
C LYS A 110 -12.67 26.41 30.36
N ILE A 111 -12.37 25.55 29.38
CA ILE A 111 -11.30 24.54 29.49
C ILE A 111 -9.96 25.23 29.74
N ARG A 112 -9.62 26.31 29.01
CA ARG A 112 -8.36 27.06 29.23
C ARG A 112 -8.30 27.70 30.62
N SER A 113 -9.41 28.25 31.10
CA SER A 113 -9.50 28.79 32.47
C SER A 113 -9.27 27.70 33.53
N CYS A 114 -9.88 26.52 33.35
CA CYS A 114 -9.68 25.37 34.22
C CYS A 114 -8.21 24.90 34.21
N GLN A 115 -7.59 24.76 33.03
CA GLN A 115 -6.17 24.39 32.90
C GLN A 115 -5.24 25.38 33.59
N LEU A 116 -5.52 26.68 33.45
CA LEU A 116 -4.73 27.72 34.11
C LEU A 116 -4.83 27.63 35.63
N LEU A 117 -6.03 27.37 36.18
CA LEU A 117 -6.21 27.21 37.61
C LEU A 117 -5.48 25.97 38.14
N LEU A 118 -5.65 24.82 37.49
CA LEU A 118 -4.95 23.59 37.83
C LEU A 118 -3.42 23.76 37.77
N SER A 119 -2.91 24.45 36.76
CA SER A 119 -1.48 24.76 36.64
C SER A 119 -0.99 25.69 37.75
N LYS A 120 -1.74 26.74 38.09
CA LYS A 120 -1.39 27.64 39.20
C LYS A 120 -1.37 26.92 40.54
N ALA A 121 -2.33 26.02 40.77
CA ALA A 121 -2.40 25.21 41.98
C ALA A 121 -1.33 24.12 42.03
N ALA A 122 -0.82 23.63 40.89
CA ALA A 122 0.34 22.74 40.88
C ALA A 122 1.66 23.49 41.19
N MET A 123 1.74 24.77 40.86
CA MET A 123 2.92 25.61 41.13
C MET A 123 2.93 26.22 42.53
N ARG A 124 1.77 26.33 43.16
CA ARG A 124 1.62 26.82 44.54
C ARG A 124 1.43 25.58 45.40
N GLU A 125 2.22 25.38 46.46
CA GLU A 125 2.00 24.26 47.41
C GLU A 125 0.68 24.38 48.20
N ASN A 126 -0.18 25.35 47.83
CA ASN A 126 -1.47 25.60 48.45
C ASN A 126 -2.61 24.96 47.65
N PRO A 127 -3.60 24.41 48.36
CA PRO A 127 -4.79 23.81 47.76
C PRO A 127 -5.65 24.79 46.95
N ILE A 128 -6.39 24.28 45.95
CA ILE A 128 -7.45 25.04 45.24
C ILE A 128 -8.57 25.37 46.23
N THR A 129 -8.93 26.65 46.34
CA THR A 129 -10.03 27.09 47.20
C THR A 129 -11.37 27.02 46.49
N LEU A 130 -12.46 26.96 47.26
CA LEU A 130 -13.83 26.96 46.74
C LEU A 130 -14.10 28.20 45.87
N ASP A 131 -13.68 29.38 46.31
CA ASP A 131 -13.89 30.65 45.61
C ASP A 131 -13.21 30.67 44.23
N GLU A 132 -12.07 29.98 44.08
CA GLU A 132 -11.37 29.85 42.80
C GLU A 132 -12.05 28.82 41.87
N ALA A 133 -12.56 27.72 42.42
CA ALA A 133 -13.11 26.60 41.65
C ALA A 133 -14.58 26.82 41.24
N GLU A 134 -15.42 27.32 42.15
CA GLU A 134 -16.87 27.47 41.98
C GLU A 134 -17.28 28.16 40.65
N PRO A 135 -16.73 29.33 40.27
CA PRO A 135 -17.17 30.01 39.05
C PRO A 135 -16.84 29.22 37.78
N ILE A 136 -15.73 28.47 37.78
CA ILE A 136 -15.32 27.63 36.65
C ILE A 136 -16.20 26.38 36.56
N ILE A 137 -16.42 25.71 37.70
CA ILE A 137 -17.29 24.53 37.79
C ILE A 137 -18.70 24.87 37.32
N LYS A 138 -19.32 25.91 37.89
CA LYS A 138 -20.68 26.34 37.53
C LYS A 138 -20.83 26.66 36.05
N SER A 139 -19.84 27.37 35.49
CA SER A 139 -19.83 27.72 34.08
C SER A 139 -19.64 26.51 33.16
N LEU A 140 -18.75 25.58 33.50
CA LEU A 140 -18.55 24.35 32.73
C LEU A 140 -19.79 23.45 32.78
N SER A 141 -20.36 23.24 33.97
CA SER A 141 -21.56 22.42 34.14
C SER A 141 -22.75 23.00 33.38
N SER A 142 -22.92 24.33 33.34
CA SER A 142 -23.96 24.97 32.52
C SER A 142 -23.76 24.74 31.02
N LEU A 143 -22.53 24.83 30.52
CA LEU A 143 -22.23 24.57 29.10
C LEU A 143 -22.36 23.09 28.73
N ILE A 144 -21.97 22.18 29.64
CA ILE A 144 -22.15 20.73 29.50
C ILE A 144 -23.64 20.39 29.46
N PHE A 145 -24.44 20.98 30.35
CA PHE A 145 -25.88 20.79 30.34
C PHE A 145 -26.50 21.29 29.03
N LYS A 146 -26.08 22.46 28.55
CA LYS A 146 -26.50 22.97 27.23
C LYS A 146 -26.12 22.04 26.08
N ALA A 147 -24.95 21.40 26.15
CA ALA A 147 -24.52 20.40 25.17
C ALA A 147 -25.38 19.12 25.23
N GLN A 148 -25.79 18.70 26.43
CA GLN A 148 -26.70 17.56 26.62
C GLN A 148 -28.13 17.87 26.15
N ASP A 149 -28.61 19.08 26.40
CA ASP A 149 -29.95 19.56 26.00
C ASP A 149 -30.10 19.61 24.46
N VAL A 150 -29.02 19.93 23.74
CA VAL A 150 -28.98 19.83 22.26
C VAL A 150 -28.70 18.40 21.76
N HIS A 151 -28.89 17.38 22.62
CA HIS A 151 -28.76 15.96 22.32
C HIS A 151 -27.40 15.51 21.77
N TYR A 152 -26.30 16.11 22.24
CA TYR A 152 -24.97 15.56 21.97
C TYR A 152 -24.75 14.27 22.77
N ASP A 153 -25.28 13.16 22.26
CA ASP A 153 -25.03 11.83 22.82
C ASP A 153 -23.64 11.34 22.38
N ILE A 154 -22.74 11.28 23.37
CA ILE A 154 -21.36 10.83 23.19
C ILE A 154 -21.35 9.36 22.74
N ALA A 155 -22.26 8.51 23.23
CA ALA A 155 -22.32 7.10 22.88
C ALA A 155 -22.73 6.91 21.42
N THR A 156 -23.75 7.64 20.95
CA THR A 156 -24.13 7.65 19.53
C THR A 156 -23.00 8.17 18.66
N THR A 157 -22.32 9.24 19.07
CA THR A 157 -21.18 9.79 18.31
C THR A 157 -20.05 8.76 18.18
N ILE A 158 -19.69 8.06 19.27
CA ILE A 158 -18.66 7.01 19.25
C ILE A 158 -19.07 5.89 18.29
N MET A 159 -20.32 5.45 18.33
CA MET A 159 -20.82 4.39 17.45
C MET A 159 -20.79 4.80 15.97
N THR A 160 -21.16 6.04 15.65
CA THR A 160 -21.09 6.61 14.30
C THR A 160 -19.64 6.77 13.82
N MET A 161 -18.74 7.24 14.68
CA MET A 161 -17.31 7.32 14.34
C MET A 161 -16.72 5.93 14.07
N LYS A 162 -17.08 4.93 14.89
CA LYS A 162 -16.65 3.54 14.68
C LYS A 162 -17.13 3.01 13.33
N SER A 163 -18.40 3.23 12.97
CA SER A 163 -18.91 2.79 11.67
C SER A 163 -18.23 3.51 10.51
N HIS A 164 -17.91 4.80 10.65
CA HIS A 164 -17.16 5.57 9.67
C HIS A 164 -15.73 5.03 9.50
N ILE A 165 -15.05 4.68 10.59
CA ILE A 165 -13.70 4.08 10.56
C ILE A 165 -13.74 2.75 9.82
N GLN A 166 -14.69 1.86 10.15
CA GLN A 166 -14.85 0.57 9.48
C GLN A 166 -15.11 0.75 7.98
N ALA A 167 -16.02 1.66 7.61
CA ALA A 167 -16.32 1.94 6.21
C ALA A 167 -15.12 2.54 5.44
N LEU A 168 -14.26 3.31 6.11
CA LEU A 168 -13.02 3.84 5.53
C LEU A 168 -11.96 2.74 5.37
N GLU A 169 -11.84 1.85 6.34
CA GLU A 169 -10.94 0.69 6.29
C GLU A 169 -11.32 -0.26 5.15
N GLU A 170 -12.59 -0.60 5.01
CA GLU A 170 -13.10 -1.40 3.90
C GLU A 170 -12.80 -0.76 2.54
N ARG A 171 -12.99 0.57 2.42
CA ARG A 171 -12.64 1.31 1.19
C ARG A 171 -11.15 1.32 0.92
N ALA A 172 -10.31 1.48 1.94
CA ALA A 172 -8.85 1.45 1.78
C ALA A 172 -8.36 0.07 1.34
N ASN A 173 -8.93 -1.00 1.92
CA ASN A 173 -8.63 -2.37 1.52
C ASN A 173 -9.07 -2.64 0.08
N ALA A 174 -10.30 -2.25 -0.31
CA ALA A 174 -10.77 -2.38 -1.68
C ALA A 174 -9.89 -1.63 -2.69
N ALA A 175 -9.47 -0.39 -2.36
CA ALA A 175 -8.56 0.39 -3.19
C ALA A 175 -7.17 -0.26 -3.31
N THR A 176 -6.67 -0.86 -2.23
CA THR A 176 -5.39 -1.59 -2.23
C THR A 176 -5.46 -2.80 -3.15
N VAL A 177 -6.51 -3.62 -3.04
CA VAL A 177 -6.74 -4.77 -3.93
C VAL A 177 -6.88 -4.33 -5.39
N GLN A 178 -7.61 -3.25 -5.65
CA GLN A 178 -7.75 -2.71 -6.99
C GLN A 178 -6.40 -2.22 -7.56
N SER A 179 -5.57 -1.58 -6.72
CA SER A 179 -4.25 -1.11 -7.12
C SER A 179 -3.30 -2.26 -7.47
N THR A 180 -3.34 -3.38 -6.73
CA THR A 180 -2.49 -4.55 -7.03
C THR A 180 -2.89 -5.19 -8.35
N VAL A 181 -4.20 -5.36 -8.58
CA VAL A 181 -4.74 -5.88 -9.85
C VAL A 181 -4.35 -4.99 -11.03
N PHE A 182 -4.48 -3.67 -10.90
CA PHE A 182 -4.04 -2.75 -11.96
C PHE A 182 -2.53 -2.75 -12.19
N GLY A 183 -1.75 -2.89 -11.11
CA GLY A 183 -0.30 -3.05 -11.21
C GLY A 183 0.07 -4.29 -12.03
N GLN A 184 -0.59 -5.42 -11.77
CA GLN A 184 -0.39 -6.65 -12.54
C GLN A 184 -0.83 -6.48 -14.00
N MET A 185 -2.03 -5.94 -14.25
CA MET A 185 -2.51 -5.68 -15.61
C MET A 185 -1.54 -4.77 -16.38
N ALA A 186 -0.97 -3.75 -15.74
CA ALA A 186 0.01 -2.87 -16.36
C ALA A 186 1.35 -3.57 -16.64
N ALA A 187 1.79 -4.48 -15.76
CA ALA A 187 3.01 -5.27 -15.95
C ALA A 187 2.87 -6.30 -17.09
N GLU A 188 1.68 -6.90 -17.25
CA GLU A 188 1.37 -7.86 -18.31
C GLU A 188 0.91 -7.20 -19.63
N ALA A 189 0.52 -5.93 -19.58
CA ALA A 189 0.01 -5.22 -20.74
C ALA A 189 1.08 -5.10 -21.84
N LEU A 190 0.75 -5.62 -23.02
CA LEU A 190 1.57 -5.45 -24.21
C LEU A 190 1.15 -4.17 -24.96
N PRO A 191 2.12 -3.37 -25.47
CA PRO A 191 1.84 -2.32 -26.44
C PRO A 191 1.01 -2.86 -27.61
N LYS A 192 0.10 -2.03 -28.15
CA LYS A 192 -0.82 -2.45 -29.23
C LYS A 192 -0.11 -3.11 -30.42
N SER A 193 1.07 -2.63 -30.78
CA SER A 193 1.88 -3.22 -31.86
C SER A 193 2.29 -4.66 -31.59
N LEU A 194 2.62 -5.00 -30.34
CA LEU A 194 2.98 -6.35 -29.92
C LEU A 194 1.74 -7.25 -29.81
N HIS A 195 0.61 -6.70 -29.41
CA HIS A 195 -0.66 -7.42 -29.50
C HIS A 195 -1.01 -7.80 -30.95
N CYS A 196 -0.85 -6.88 -31.91
CA CYS A 196 -1.06 -7.16 -33.33
C CYS A 196 -0.11 -8.24 -33.87
N LEU A 197 1.13 -8.32 -33.37
CA LEU A 197 2.05 -9.40 -33.71
C LEU A 197 1.48 -10.76 -33.29
N ASN A 198 0.98 -10.87 -32.06
CA ASN A 198 0.41 -12.13 -31.58
C ASN A 198 -0.80 -12.58 -32.43
N ILE A 199 -1.73 -11.66 -32.71
CA ILE A 199 -2.88 -11.94 -33.59
C ILE A 199 -2.44 -12.38 -34.99
N LYS A 200 -1.40 -11.75 -35.55
CA LYS A 200 -0.84 -12.16 -36.85
C LYS A 200 -0.25 -13.56 -36.81
N LEU A 201 0.50 -13.90 -35.76
CA LEU A 201 1.09 -15.24 -35.60
C LEU A 201 0.02 -16.32 -35.44
N ILE A 202 -1.04 -16.03 -34.68
CA ILE A 202 -2.22 -16.90 -34.59
C ILE A 202 -2.81 -17.12 -35.98
N ALA A 203 -3.06 -16.04 -36.73
CA ALA A 203 -3.61 -16.14 -38.08
C ALA A 203 -2.70 -16.92 -39.03
N ASP A 204 -1.38 -16.74 -38.94
CA ASP A 204 -0.39 -17.47 -39.73
C ASP A 204 -0.38 -18.97 -39.40
N TRP A 205 -0.48 -19.34 -38.11
CA TRP A 205 -0.55 -20.73 -37.66
C TRP A 205 -1.75 -21.47 -38.27
N PHE A 206 -2.92 -20.82 -38.30
CA PHE A 206 -4.13 -21.44 -38.86
C PHE A 206 -4.19 -21.42 -40.39
N LYS A 207 -3.55 -20.45 -41.04
CA LYS A 207 -3.62 -20.30 -42.51
C LYS A 207 -2.54 -21.08 -43.27
N LYS A 208 -1.35 -21.23 -42.68
CA LYS A 208 -0.19 -21.81 -43.37
C LYS A 208 -0.04 -23.28 -43.00
N VAL A 209 -0.60 -24.16 -43.84
CA VAL A 209 -0.48 -25.62 -43.67
C VAL A 209 0.98 -26.06 -43.59
N SER A 210 1.87 -25.43 -44.35
CA SER A 210 3.31 -25.70 -44.31
C SER A 210 3.95 -25.48 -42.93
N LEU A 211 3.45 -24.55 -42.11
CA LEU A 211 3.94 -24.40 -40.74
C LEU A 211 3.55 -25.60 -39.87
N GLN A 212 2.36 -26.16 -40.06
CA GLN A 212 1.90 -27.32 -39.32
C GLN A 212 2.65 -28.58 -39.72
N GLU A 213 2.95 -28.74 -41.02
CA GLU A 213 3.81 -29.81 -41.53
C GLU A 213 5.23 -29.72 -40.94
N LEU A 214 5.85 -28.52 -41.00
CA LEU A 214 7.15 -28.27 -40.38
C LEU A 214 7.15 -28.52 -38.87
N ALA A 215 6.07 -28.17 -38.17
CA ALA A 215 5.92 -28.45 -36.74
C ALA A 215 5.96 -29.97 -36.47
N ASN A 216 5.22 -30.76 -37.28
CA ASN A 216 5.20 -32.21 -37.17
C ASN A 216 6.57 -32.83 -37.49
N GLU A 217 7.29 -32.32 -38.49
CA GLU A 217 8.65 -32.76 -38.79
C GLU A 217 9.61 -32.47 -37.63
N ARG A 218 9.58 -31.26 -37.07
CA ARG A 218 10.45 -30.88 -35.94
C ARG A 218 10.15 -31.68 -34.67
N ARG A 219 8.88 -32.00 -34.41
CA ARG A 219 8.46 -32.82 -33.27
C ARG A 219 9.05 -34.24 -33.30
N ASN A 220 9.39 -34.74 -34.50
CA ASN A 220 9.99 -36.06 -34.67
C ASN A 220 11.53 -35.99 -34.80
N SER A 221 12.15 -34.86 -34.50
CA SER A 221 13.60 -34.73 -34.60
C SER A 221 14.31 -35.59 -33.54
N PRO A 222 15.29 -36.44 -33.93
CA PRO A 222 16.03 -37.25 -32.97
C PRO A 222 16.87 -36.40 -32.00
N ARG A 223 17.12 -35.14 -32.34
CA ARG A 223 17.84 -34.17 -31.49
C ARG A 223 17.07 -33.83 -30.21
N LEU A 224 15.74 -34.01 -30.19
CA LEU A 224 14.92 -33.70 -29.02
C LEU A 224 15.17 -34.65 -27.85
N VAL A 225 15.76 -35.82 -28.10
CA VAL A 225 16.03 -36.87 -27.11
C VAL A 225 17.51 -37.23 -27.01
N ASP A 226 18.39 -36.48 -27.68
CA ASP A 226 19.82 -36.73 -27.68
C ASP A 226 20.48 -36.16 -26.43
N ASN A 227 20.77 -37.04 -25.46
CA ASN A 227 21.40 -36.68 -24.18
C ASN A 227 22.81 -36.05 -24.31
N ASN A 228 23.42 -36.02 -25.51
CA ASN A 228 24.69 -35.33 -25.74
C ASN A 228 24.51 -33.84 -26.05
N LEU A 229 23.28 -33.35 -26.18
CA LEU A 229 22.96 -31.95 -26.38
C LEU A 229 22.60 -31.26 -25.05
N TYR A 230 22.61 -29.94 -25.04
CA TYR A 230 22.24 -29.14 -23.87
C TYR A 230 20.76 -28.78 -23.91
N HIS A 231 19.98 -29.41 -23.04
CA HIS A 231 18.53 -29.23 -22.98
C HIS A 231 18.13 -28.17 -21.94
N PHE A 232 17.33 -27.20 -22.38
CA PHE A 232 16.73 -26.17 -21.53
C PHE A 232 15.21 -26.31 -21.58
N CYS A 233 14.56 -26.23 -20.42
CA CYS A 233 13.10 -26.24 -20.34
C CYS A 233 12.61 -24.87 -19.88
N ILE A 234 11.70 -24.26 -20.64
CA ILE A 234 11.15 -22.93 -20.39
C ILE A 234 9.64 -23.04 -20.30
N PHE A 235 9.07 -22.77 -19.12
CA PHE A 235 7.63 -22.69 -18.91
C PHE A 235 7.20 -21.23 -18.92
N SER A 236 6.46 -20.81 -19.94
CA SER A 236 5.95 -19.44 -20.04
C SER A 236 4.88 -19.34 -21.13
N ASP A 237 3.94 -18.43 -20.94
CA ASP A 237 2.94 -18.01 -21.92
C ASP A 237 3.32 -16.69 -22.65
N ASN A 238 4.46 -16.08 -22.27
CA ASN A 238 4.90 -14.82 -22.85
C ASN A 238 5.88 -15.04 -24.01
N LEU A 239 5.33 -15.01 -25.24
CA LEU A 239 6.09 -15.21 -26.48
C LEU A 239 7.33 -14.32 -26.61
N LEU A 240 7.24 -13.06 -26.19
CA LEU A 240 8.37 -12.12 -26.30
C LEU A 240 9.46 -12.42 -25.28
N ALA A 241 9.08 -12.71 -24.04
CA ALA A 241 10.03 -13.08 -23.01
C ALA A 241 10.81 -14.34 -23.41
N VAL A 242 10.11 -15.39 -23.87
CA VAL A 242 10.74 -16.63 -24.33
C VAL A 242 11.63 -16.37 -25.55
N SER A 243 11.15 -15.59 -26.52
CA SER A 243 11.95 -15.20 -27.70
C SER A 243 13.25 -14.48 -27.33
N VAL A 244 13.20 -13.54 -26.37
CA VAL A 244 14.38 -12.84 -25.87
C VAL A 244 15.33 -13.78 -25.15
N VAL A 245 14.82 -14.67 -24.27
CA VAL A 245 15.64 -15.66 -23.54
C VAL A 245 16.35 -16.59 -24.51
N VAL A 246 15.61 -17.19 -25.46
CA VAL A 246 16.18 -18.09 -26.47
C VAL A 246 17.19 -17.35 -27.34
N ASN A 247 16.83 -16.19 -27.90
CA ASN A 247 17.71 -15.46 -28.81
C ASN A 247 18.99 -14.96 -28.14
N SER A 248 18.89 -14.45 -26.90
CA SER A 248 20.07 -14.04 -26.13
C SER A 248 20.97 -15.22 -25.77
N THR A 249 20.40 -16.36 -25.35
CA THR A 249 21.17 -17.57 -25.06
C THR A 249 21.89 -18.08 -26.29
N VAL A 250 21.17 -18.22 -27.41
CA VAL A 250 21.73 -18.65 -28.71
C VAL A 250 22.79 -17.66 -29.22
N SER A 251 22.57 -16.36 -29.02
CA SER A 251 23.49 -15.34 -29.54
C SER A 251 24.81 -15.30 -28.80
N ASN A 252 24.82 -15.63 -27.50
CA ASN A 252 26.00 -15.64 -26.65
C ASN A 252 26.67 -17.01 -26.49
N ALA A 253 26.10 -18.07 -27.08
CA ALA A 253 26.69 -19.40 -27.03
C ALA A 253 27.75 -19.61 -28.12
N ASP A 254 28.87 -20.26 -27.77
CA ASP A 254 29.92 -20.65 -28.71
C ASP A 254 29.45 -21.74 -29.69
N HIS A 255 28.57 -22.63 -29.23
CA HIS A 255 28.06 -23.77 -29.99
C HIS A 255 26.52 -23.83 -30.00
N PRO A 256 25.84 -22.87 -30.65
CA PRO A 256 24.36 -22.74 -30.59
C PRO A 256 23.63 -23.97 -31.14
N LYS A 257 24.24 -24.72 -32.06
CA LYS A 257 23.67 -25.96 -32.60
C LYS A 257 23.54 -27.07 -31.54
N GLN A 258 24.33 -27.02 -30.48
CA GLN A 258 24.26 -28.01 -29.39
C GLN A 258 23.13 -27.70 -28.39
N LEU A 259 22.41 -26.57 -28.55
CA LEU A 259 21.33 -26.19 -27.66
C LEU A 259 19.98 -26.71 -28.14
N VAL A 260 19.19 -27.22 -27.20
CA VAL A 260 17.82 -27.67 -27.39
C VAL A 260 16.93 -26.95 -26.38
N PHE A 261 15.90 -26.24 -26.86
CA PHE A 261 14.94 -25.55 -26.02
C PHE A 261 13.58 -26.25 -26.09
N HIS A 262 13.10 -26.74 -24.95
CA HIS A 262 11.74 -27.21 -24.76
C HIS A 262 10.91 -26.09 -24.14
N ILE A 263 10.02 -25.52 -24.94
CA ILE A 263 9.16 -24.41 -24.54
C ILE A 263 7.79 -24.98 -24.23
N VAL A 264 7.37 -24.90 -22.98
CA VAL A 264 6.06 -25.36 -22.52
C VAL A 264 5.16 -24.15 -22.30
N THR A 265 4.03 -24.13 -23.00
CA THR A 265 3.05 -23.03 -22.98
C THR A 265 1.62 -23.56 -22.86
N ASN A 266 0.64 -22.70 -22.57
CA ASN A 266 -0.79 -23.04 -22.62
C ASN A 266 -1.32 -23.14 -24.06
N GLY A 267 -2.52 -23.73 -24.23
CA GLY A 267 -3.12 -23.94 -25.55
C GLY A 267 -3.37 -22.65 -26.33
N VAL A 268 -3.67 -21.55 -25.64
CA VAL A 268 -3.91 -20.23 -26.27
C VAL A 268 -2.65 -19.71 -26.96
N ASN A 269 -1.48 -19.85 -26.34
CA ASN A 269 -0.21 -19.33 -26.87
C ASN A 269 0.57 -20.38 -27.68
N TYR A 270 0.14 -21.64 -27.70
CA TYR A 270 0.79 -22.71 -28.46
C TYR A 270 0.95 -22.40 -29.96
N GLY A 271 -0.16 -22.08 -30.64
CA GLY A 271 -0.17 -21.74 -32.07
C GLY A 271 0.75 -20.56 -32.43
N PRO A 272 0.64 -19.39 -31.78
CA PRO A 272 1.52 -18.27 -32.10
C PRO A 272 2.99 -18.53 -31.76
N MET A 273 3.30 -19.26 -30.69
CA MET A 273 4.68 -19.66 -30.39
C MET A 273 5.23 -20.61 -31.46
N GLN A 274 4.46 -21.59 -31.90
CA GLN A 274 4.84 -22.45 -33.03
C GLN A 274 5.15 -21.61 -34.28
N ALA A 275 4.23 -20.74 -34.67
CA ALA A 275 4.44 -19.87 -35.83
C ALA A 275 5.69 -19.00 -35.70
N TRP A 276 5.96 -18.43 -34.52
CA TRP A 276 7.14 -17.61 -34.27
C TRP A 276 8.44 -18.43 -34.39
N PHE A 277 8.55 -19.53 -33.65
CA PHE A 277 9.81 -20.30 -33.60
C PHE A 277 10.09 -21.09 -34.89
N LEU A 278 9.07 -21.41 -35.69
CA LEU A 278 9.24 -22.03 -37.00
C LEU A 278 9.57 -21.00 -38.10
N SER A 279 9.12 -19.74 -37.95
CA SER A 279 9.37 -18.68 -38.94
C SER A 279 10.69 -17.94 -38.75
N ASN A 280 11.42 -18.21 -37.66
CA ASN A 280 12.69 -17.56 -37.34
C ASN A 280 13.82 -18.58 -37.25
N ASP A 281 15.03 -18.16 -37.63
CA ASP A 281 16.24 -18.97 -37.43
C ASP A 281 16.95 -18.57 -36.13
N PHE A 282 17.45 -19.58 -35.42
CA PHE A 282 18.15 -19.46 -34.14
C PHE A 282 19.54 -20.09 -34.24
N LYS A 283 20.31 -19.74 -35.27
CA LYS A 283 21.68 -20.24 -35.53
C LYS A 283 21.79 -21.78 -35.50
N GLY A 284 20.73 -22.46 -35.91
CA GLY A 284 20.64 -23.92 -35.92
C GLY A 284 20.40 -24.61 -34.57
N SER A 285 20.05 -23.87 -33.50
CA SER A 285 19.56 -24.49 -32.26
C SER A 285 18.24 -25.23 -32.49
N THR A 286 18.01 -26.31 -31.76
CA THR A 286 16.74 -27.05 -31.82
C THR A 286 15.74 -26.43 -30.85
N ILE A 287 14.51 -26.21 -31.31
CA ILE A 287 13.44 -25.60 -30.51
C ILE A 287 12.19 -26.44 -30.69
N GLU A 288 11.60 -26.82 -29.56
CA GLU A 288 10.36 -27.55 -29.45
C GLU A 288 9.37 -26.71 -28.66
N VAL A 289 8.14 -26.59 -29.16
CA VAL A 289 7.03 -25.95 -28.45
C VAL A 289 6.01 -27.04 -28.10
N GLN A 290 5.65 -27.15 -26.83
CA GLN A 290 4.71 -28.14 -26.29
C GLN A 290 3.55 -27.43 -25.58
N ASN A 291 2.34 -27.97 -25.73
CA ASN A 291 1.18 -27.50 -24.97
C ASN A 291 1.14 -28.23 -23.62
N ILE A 292 1.07 -27.48 -22.52
CA ILE A 292 0.99 -28.02 -21.16
C ILE A 292 -0.23 -28.94 -20.96
N GLU A 293 -1.31 -28.70 -21.71
CA GLU A 293 -2.53 -29.50 -21.67
C GLU A 293 -2.33 -30.93 -22.20
N ASP A 294 -1.31 -31.15 -23.03
CA ASP A 294 -1.00 -32.48 -23.59
C ASP A 294 -0.25 -33.38 -22.59
N PHE A 295 0.21 -32.83 -21.46
CA PHE A 295 0.94 -33.57 -20.45
C PHE A 295 -0.01 -34.27 -19.48
N SER A 296 -0.38 -35.51 -19.80
CA SER A 296 -1.24 -36.33 -18.95
C SER A 296 -0.69 -36.55 -17.52
N TRP A 297 0.63 -36.47 -17.35
CA TRP A 297 1.31 -36.64 -16.07
C TRP A 297 1.45 -35.34 -15.26
N LEU A 298 1.39 -34.16 -15.89
CA LEU A 298 1.55 -32.87 -15.19
C LEU A 298 0.19 -32.34 -14.71
N ASN A 299 -0.46 -33.12 -13.85
CA ASN A 299 -1.78 -32.82 -13.31
C ASN A 299 -1.74 -32.62 -11.78
N ALA A 300 -2.85 -32.13 -11.20
CA ALA A 300 -2.94 -31.86 -9.77
C ALA A 300 -2.77 -33.09 -8.86
N SER A 301 -2.98 -34.30 -9.38
CA SER A 301 -2.73 -35.54 -8.62
C SER A 301 -1.25 -35.91 -8.52
N TYR A 302 -0.43 -35.48 -9.48
CA TYR A 302 0.99 -35.83 -9.53
C TYR A 302 1.92 -34.66 -9.14
N ALA A 303 1.55 -33.42 -9.45
CA ALA A 303 2.36 -32.23 -9.19
C ALA A 303 1.76 -31.35 -8.08
N PRO A 304 2.36 -31.31 -6.86
CA PRO A 304 1.87 -30.49 -5.75
C PRO A 304 1.78 -28.99 -6.09
N VAL A 305 2.67 -28.49 -6.94
CA VAL A 305 2.69 -27.09 -7.40
C VAL A 305 1.47 -26.77 -8.27
N VAL A 306 1.08 -27.67 -9.18
CA VAL A 306 -0.13 -27.52 -9.99
C VAL A 306 -1.37 -27.53 -9.11
N LYS A 307 -1.41 -28.42 -8.10
CA LYS A 307 -2.48 -28.45 -7.10
C LYS A 307 -2.56 -27.16 -6.29
N GLN A 308 -1.42 -26.55 -5.96
CA GLN A 308 -1.40 -25.26 -5.28
C GLN A 308 -1.99 -24.18 -6.18
N LEU A 309 -1.53 -24.01 -7.43
CA LEU A 309 -2.01 -22.97 -8.36
C LEU A 309 -3.50 -23.03 -8.68
N LEU A 310 -4.12 -24.20 -8.57
CA LEU A 310 -5.57 -24.39 -8.79
C LEU A 310 -6.45 -24.04 -7.58
N LYS A 311 -5.87 -23.84 -6.38
CA LYS A 311 -6.62 -23.41 -5.20
C LYS A 311 -6.90 -21.90 -5.28
N ALA A 312 -8.15 -21.51 -5.01
CA ALA A 312 -8.56 -20.09 -5.00
C ALA A 312 -7.68 -19.22 -4.09
N ASP A 313 -7.25 -19.76 -2.94
CA ASP A 313 -6.43 -19.03 -1.97
C ASP A 313 -5.00 -18.74 -2.46
N SER A 314 -4.43 -19.61 -3.30
CA SER A 314 -3.09 -19.40 -3.86
C SER A 314 -3.12 -18.42 -5.03
N GLN A 315 -4.23 -18.36 -5.78
CA GLN A 315 -4.45 -17.35 -6.79
C GLN A 315 -4.49 -15.96 -6.15
N ALA A 316 -5.14 -15.80 -5.00
CA ALA A 316 -5.07 -14.54 -4.26
C ALA A 316 -3.63 -14.21 -3.77
N TYR A 317 -2.87 -15.19 -3.31
CA TYR A 317 -1.49 -14.96 -2.87
C TYR A 317 -0.53 -14.59 -4.02
N TYR A 318 -0.56 -15.34 -5.13
CA TYR A 318 0.35 -15.15 -6.26
C TYR A 318 -0.11 -14.07 -7.25
N LEU A 319 -1.42 -13.85 -7.40
CA LEU A 319 -1.98 -12.84 -8.31
C LEU A 319 -2.31 -11.53 -7.58
N MET A 320 -2.72 -11.57 -6.31
CA MET A 320 -3.13 -10.34 -5.59
C MET A 320 -2.14 -9.87 -4.52
N GLY A 321 -1.05 -10.62 -4.26
CA GLY A 321 0.00 -10.22 -3.30
C GLY A 321 -0.51 -10.05 -1.87
N LEU A 322 -1.68 -10.58 -1.56
CA LEU A 322 -2.29 -10.51 -0.23
C LEU A 322 -1.57 -11.48 0.70
N LYS A 323 -0.88 -10.95 1.71
CA LYS A 323 -0.54 -11.74 2.89
C LYS A 323 -1.85 -12.00 3.64
N ILE A 324 -2.21 -13.28 3.76
CA ILE A 324 -3.19 -13.77 4.74
C ILE A 324 -2.60 -13.60 6.14
#